data_AF-A0A3A8YP78-F1
#
_entry.id   AF-A0A3A8YP78-F1
#
_cell.length_a   1.000
_cell.length_b   1.000
_cell.length_c   1.000
_cell.angle_alpha   90.00
_cell.angle_beta   90.00
_cell.angle_gamma   90.00
#
_symmetry.space_group_name_H-M   'P 1'
#
loop_
_entity.id
_entity.type
_entity.pdbx_description
1 polymer ?
#
loop_
_entity_poly.entity_id
_entity_poly.type
_entity_poly.pdbx_seq_one_letter_code
_entity_poly.pdbx_strand_id
1 'polypeptide(L)'
;MYCVKANVYKGLQRRATFYFPKWRENNPKDILADKSDKRYPIMTSHNLQELLKELGQTRFRFPQMITVHKNIVSSAEYHQLCRYGVQVKDNYKMERYEQVLNDIAEWIGEEIAG
;
A
#
# COMPACT_ATOMS: atom_id res chain seq x y z
N MET A 1 -13.31 -8.65 6.48
CA MET A 1 -12.00 -8.00 6.65
C MET A 1 -11.50 -7.41 5.33
N TYR A 2 -12.20 -6.39 4.81
CA TYR A 2 -11.86 -5.67 3.56
C TYR A 2 -11.60 -4.17 3.80
N CYS A 3 -11.83 -3.67 5.03
CA CYS A 3 -11.85 -2.23 5.33
C CYS A 3 -10.45 -1.60 5.39
N VAL A 4 -9.47 -2.25 6.01
CA VAL A 4 -8.16 -1.63 6.26
C VAL A 4 -7.42 -1.30 4.96
N LYS A 5 -7.40 -2.24 4.00
CA LYS A 5 -6.65 -2.08 2.74
C LYS A 5 -7.19 -0.97 1.85
N ALA A 6 -8.50 -0.97 1.58
CA ALA A 6 -9.11 0.02 0.69
C ALA A 6 -8.95 1.44 1.26
N ASN A 7 -9.02 1.59 2.58
CA ASN A 7 -8.84 2.87 3.25
C ASN A 7 -7.38 3.32 3.23
N VAL A 8 -6.41 2.40 3.41
CA VAL A 8 -4.98 2.74 3.27
C VAL A 8 -4.62 3.18 1.85
N TYR A 9 -5.08 2.49 0.81
CA TYR A 9 -4.82 2.91 -0.57
C TYR A 9 -5.46 4.27 -0.89
N LYS A 10 -6.73 4.46 -0.51
CA LYS A 10 -7.42 5.74 -0.72
C LYS A 10 -6.77 6.86 0.10
N GLY A 11 -6.37 6.59 1.33
CA GLY A 11 -5.69 7.55 2.20
C GLY A 11 -4.31 7.94 1.68
N LEU A 12 -3.53 6.98 1.16
CA LEU A 12 -2.27 7.25 0.46
C LEU A 12 -2.48 8.12 -0.78
N GLN A 13 -3.51 7.84 -1.60
CA GLN A 13 -3.85 8.66 -2.76
C GLN A 13 -4.37 10.05 -2.37
N ARG A 14 -5.02 10.20 -1.21
CA ARG A 14 -5.47 11.50 -0.67
C ARG A 14 -4.36 12.29 0.02
N ARG A 15 -3.37 11.64 0.64
CA ARG A 15 -2.21 12.32 1.25
C ARG A 15 -1.06 12.54 0.29
N ALA A 16 -1.00 11.83 -0.83
CA ALA A 16 -0.13 12.15 -1.96
C ALA A 16 -0.22 13.64 -2.35
N THR A 17 -1.41 14.24 -2.22
CA THR A 17 -1.69 15.68 -2.33
C THR A 17 -0.80 16.58 -1.48
N PHE A 18 -0.30 16.06 -0.36
CA PHE A 18 0.44 16.83 0.64
C PHE A 18 1.89 16.34 0.80
N TYR A 19 2.16 15.07 0.46
CA TYR A 19 3.41 14.38 0.79
C TYR A 19 4.31 14.05 -0.40
N PHE A 20 4.08 14.63 -1.58
CA PHE A 20 5.08 14.66 -2.65
C PHE A 20 5.81 16.02 -2.74
N PRO A 21 6.63 16.43 -1.74
CA PRO A 21 7.51 17.58 -1.91
C PRO A 21 8.50 17.35 -3.07
N LYS A 22 8.77 16.08 -3.43
CA LYS A 22 9.54 15.68 -4.62
C LYS A 22 8.87 16.07 -5.94
N TRP A 23 7.54 16.07 -6.01
CA TRP A 23 6.81 16.32 -7.26
C TRP A 23 6.26 17.73 -7.37
N ARG A 24 6.28 18.52 -6.28
CA ARG A 24 5.74 19.89 -6.22
C ARG A 24 4.32 20.01 -6.78
N GLU A 25 3.53 18.95 -6.63
CA GLU A 25 2.16 18.88 -7.15
C GLU A 25 1.18 18.95 -5.98
N ASN A 26 0.27 19.92 -6.04
CA ASN A 26 -0.68 20.17 -4.96
C ASN A 26 -1.95 19.32 -5.09
N ASN A 27 -2.12 18.57 -6.19
CA ASN A 27 -3.32 17.79 -6.45
C ASN A 27 -3.03 16.49 -7.24
N PRO A 28 -3.20 15.31 -6.63
CA PRO A 28 -2.93 14.03 -7.26
C PRO A 28 -4.01 13.64 -8.27
N LYS A 29 -5.16 14.33 -8.27
CA LYS A 29 -6.20 14.11 -9.30
C LYS A 29 -5.71 14.51 -10.69
N ASP A 30 -4.83 15.50 -10.77
CA ASP A 30 -4.32 15.99 -12.05
C ASP A 30 -3.36 14.96 -12.66
N ILE A 31 -2.56 14.30 -11.82
CA ILE A 31 -1.73 13.14 -12.21
C ILE A 31 -2.61 11.95 -12.63
N LEU A 32 -3.70 11.69 -11.92
CA LEU A 32 -4.61 10.58 -12.25
C LEU A 32 -5.47 10.86 -13.51
N ALA A 33 -5.65 12.13 -13.86
CA ALA A 33 -6.36 12.53 -15.08
C ALA A 33 -5.47 12.38 -16.32
N ASP A 34 -4.16 12.60 -16.19
CA ASP A 34 -3.21 12.45 -17.28
C ASP A 34 -2.49 11.09 -17.26
N LYS A 35 -2.94 10.18 -18.13
CA LYS A 35 -2.32 8.85 -18.31
C LYS A 35 -0.91 8.89 -18.89
N SER A 36 -0.50 10.00 -19.51
CA SER A 36 0.84 10.20 -20.04
C SER A 36 1.83 10.69 -18.99
N ASP A 37 1.34 11.10 -17.81
CA ASP A 37 2.17 11.51 -16.70
C ASP A 37 3.04 10.34 -16.22
N LYS A 38 4.33 10.59 -16.10
CA LYS A 38 5.33 9.60 -15.62
C LYS A 38 5.01 9.09 -14.21
N ARG A 39 4.20 9.83 -13.44
CA ARG A 39 3.75 9.54 -12.08
C ARG A 39 2.46 8.71 -12.05
N TYR A 40 1.69 8.68 -13.14
CA TYR A 40 0.45 7.89 -13.28
C TYR A 40 0.64 6.40 -12.93
N PRO A 41 1.64 5.67 -13.44
CA PRO A 41 1.82 4.25 -13.11
C PRO A 41 2.12 4.01 -11.61
N ILE A 42 2.77 4.96 -10.94
CA ILE A 42 3.06 4.87 -9.51
C ILE A 42 1.78 5.08 -8.70
N MET A 43 1.00 6.10 -9.05
CA MET A 43 -0.28 6.45 -8.43
C MET A 43 -1.36 5.37 -8.58
N THR A 44 -1.28 4.58 -9.66
CA THR A 44 -2.19 3.47 -9.96
C THR A 44 -1.61 2.10 -9.59
N SER A 45 -0.40 2.06 -9.04
CA SER A 45 0.26 0.83 -8.62
C SER A 45 -0.50 0.19 -7.44
N HIS A 46 -0.63 -1.13 -7.51
CA HIS A 46 -1.12 -1.95 -6.41
C HIS A 46 0.01 -2.37 -5.46
N ASN A 47 1.21 -1.80 -5.62
CA ASN A 47 2.36 -2.06 -4.78
C ASN A 47 2.56 -0.92 -3.77
N LEU A 48 2.09 -1.14 -2.54
CA LEU A 48 2.26 -0.21 -1.43
C LEU A 48 3.73 0.14 -1.17
N GLN A 49 4.65 -0.79 -1.39
CA GLN A 49 6.06 -0.55 -1.13
C GLN A 49 6.67 0.44 -2.12
N GLU A 50 6.23 0.42 -3.39
CA GLU A 50 6.65 1.41 -4.39
C GLU A 50 6.07 2.79 -4.08
N LEU A 51 4.78 2.86 -3.75
CA LEU A 51 4.12 4.09 -3.32
C LEU A 51 4.82 4.73 -2.12
N LEU A 52 5.11 3.95 -1.07
CA LEU A 52 5.79 4.45 0.13
C LEU A 52 7.22 4.89 -0.17
N LYS A 53 7.95 4.19 -1.05
CA LYS A 53 9.29 4.62 -1.49
C LYS A 53 9.25 5.98 -2.19
N GLU A 54 8.28 6.20 -3.07
CA GLU A 54 8.13 7.47 -3.77
C GLU A 54 7.71 8.61 -2.83
N LEU A 55 6.98 8.29 -1.76
CA LEU A 55 6.66 9.20 -0.65
C LEU A 55 7.84 9.40 0.34
N GLY A 56 9.00 8.78 0.08
CA GLY A 56 10.18 8.85 0.95
C GLY A 56 10.06 8.06 2.26
N GLN A 57 9.04 7.21 2.41
CA GLN A 57 8.78 6.43 3.61
C GLN A 57 9.42 5.04 3.52
N THR A 58 10.69 4.95 3.90
CA THR A 58 11.45 3.68 3.95
C THR A 58 11.30 2.93 5.27
N ARG A 59 10.63 3.53 6.25
CA ARG A 59 10.44 2.95 7.60
C ARG A 59 9.53 1.73 7.63
N PHE A 60 8.56 1.65 6.72
CA PHE A 60 7.62 0.54 6.65
C PHE A 60 8.25 -0.63 5.88
N ARG A 61 8.44 -1.77 6.57
CA ARG A 61 9.03 -2.97 5.98
C ARG A 61 8.02 -4.09 5.96
N PHE A 62 7.65 -4.51 4.77
CA PHE A 62 6.75 -5.64 4.61
C PHE A 62 7.49 -6.98 4.75
N PRO A 63 6.89 -7.98 5.43
CA PRO A 63 7.50 -9.28 5.61
C PRO A 63 7.40 -10.14 4.34
N GLN A 64 8.50 -10.75 3.88
CA GLN A 64 8.39 -11.80 2.86
C GLN A 64 7.53 -12.96 3.39
N MET A 65 6.53 -13.34 2.59
CA MET A 65 5.56 -14.37 2.92
C MET A 65 5.68 -15.53 1.93
N ILE A 66 5.40 -16.74 2.42
CA ILE A 66 5.38 -17.95 1.60
C ILE A 66 3.98 -18.56 1.72
N THR A 67 3.32 -18.78 0.59
CA THR A 67 2.01 -19.44 0.56
C THR A 67 2.12 -20.91 0.99
N VAL A 68 0.99 -21.53 1.32
CA VAL A 68 0.95 -22.99 1.55
C VAL A 68 1.49 -23.78 0.34
N HIS A 69 1.35 -23.23 -0.87
CA HIS A 69 1.88 -23.80 -2.12
C HIS A 69 3.36 -23.49 -2.38
N LYS A 70 4.10 -22.97 -1.39
CA LYS A 70 5.53 -22.61 -1.47
C LYS A 70 5.85 -21.48 -2.46
N ASN A 71 4.85 -20.72 -2.90
CA ASN A 71 5.09 -19.51 -3.70
C ASN A 71 5.53 -18.39 -2.76
N ILE A 72 6.58 -17.65 -3.16
CA ILE A 72 7.00 -16.43 -2.47
C ILE A 72 6.03 -15.32 -2.88
N VAL A 73 5.45 -14.65 -1.89
CA VAL A 73 4.57 -13.51 -2.12
C VAL A 73 5.34 -12.23 -1.89
N SER A 74 5.51 -11.48 -2.97
CA SER A 74 6.11 -10.15 -2.95
C SER A 74 5.11 -9.08 -2.52
N SER A 75 5.61 -7.88 -2.24
CA SER A 75 4.77 -6.73 -1.89
C SER A 75 3.78 -6.32 -2.97
N ALA A 76 4.10 -6.60 -4.23
CA ALA A 76 3.19 -6.41 -5.36
C ALA A 76 1.99 -7.37 -5.31
N GLU A 77 2.11 -8.54 -4.69
CA GLU A 77 1.11 -9.62 -4.71
C GLU A 77 0.24 -9.66 -3.45
N TYR A 78 0.54 -8.85 -2.43
CA TYR A 78 -0.26 -8.86 -1.19
C TYR A 78 -1.72 -8.45 -1.37
N HIS A 79 -2.06 -7.70 -2.43
CA HIS A 79 -3.45 -7.41 -2.74
C HIS A 79 -4.22 -8.70 -3.12
N GLN A 80 -3.54 -9.67 -3.75
CA GLN A 80 -4.11 -10.97 -4.09
C GLN A 80 -4.36 -11.82 -2.84
N LEU A 81 -3.47 -11.77 -1.85
CA LEU A 81 -3.65 -12.47 -0.57
C LEU A 81 -5.01 -12.13 0.07
N CYS A 82 -5.36 -10.85 0.11
CA CYS A 82 -6.63 -10.44 0.71
C CYS A 82 -7.84 -10.55 -0.22
N ARG A 83 -7.65 -10.46 -1.54
CA ARG A 83 -8.76 -10.60 -2.49
C ARG A 83 -9.21 -12.06 -2.64
N TYR A 84 -8.25 -12.98 -2.66
CA TYR A 84 -8.50 -14.40 -2.94
C TYR A 84 -8.33 -15.29 -1.70
N GLY A 85 -8.06 -14.72 -0.53
CA GLY A 85 -7.92 -15.48 0.72
C GLY A 85 -6.79 -16.49 0.66
N VAL A 86 -5.70 -16.18 -0.06
CA VAL A 86 -4.58 -17.10 -0.24
C VAL A 86 -3.95 -17.37 1.13
N GLN A 87 -3.96 -18.64 1.53
CA GLN A 87 -3.40 -19.05 2.81
C GLN A 87 -1.88 -18.92 2.80
N VAL A 88 -1.39 -18.22 3.81
CA VAL A 88 0.03 -18.07 4.09
C VAL A 88 0.44 -19.18 5.06
N LYS A 89 1.63 -19.74 4.89
CA LYS A 89 2.13 -20.81 5.76
C LYS A 89 2.40 -20.34 7.18
N ASP A 90 2.66 -19.04 7.35
CA ASP A 90 3.11 -18.43 8.59
C ASP A 90 2.12 -17.33 9.03
N ASN A 91 1.30 -17.65 10.03
CA ASN A 91 0.31 -16.72 10.60
C ASN A 91 0.98 -15.50 11.25
N TYR A 92 2.17 -15.67 11.84
CA TYR A 92 2.91 -14.55 12.44
C TYR A 92 3.31 -13.51 11.39
N LYS A 93 3.62 -13.96 10.16
CA LYS A 93 3.92 -13.05 9.04
C LYS A 93 2.67 -12.31 8.56
N MET A 94 1.49 -12.95 8.63
CA MET A 94 0.22 -12.31 8.33
C MET A 94 -0.11 -11.22 9.36
N GLU A 95 0.03 -11.51 10.65
CA GLU A 95 -0.18 -10.55 11.74
C GLU A 95 0.79 -9.35 11.63
N ARG A 96 2.08 -9.61 11.37
CA ARG A 96 3.08 -8.58 11.07
C ARG A 96 2.68 -7.70 9.89
N TYR A 97 2.12 -8.31 8.84
CA TYR A 97 1.67 -7.57 7.67
C TYR A 97 0.49 -6.65 8.01
N GLU A 98 -0.47 -7.11 8.81
CA GLU A 98 -1.58 -6.29 9.29
C GLU A 98 -1.13 -5.16 10.19
N GLN A 99 -0.17 -5.40 11.10
CA GLN A 99 0.45 -4.36 11.90
C GLN A 99 1.07 -3.26 11.03
N VAL A 100 1.84 -3.63 10.00
CA VAL A 100 2.42 -2.64 9.08
C VAL A 100 1.34 -1.83 8.36
N LEU A 101 0.22 -2.44 7.98
CA LEU A 101 -0.90 -1.70 7.38
C LEU A 101 -1.54 -0.74 8.38
N ASN A 102 -1.66 -1.14 9.64
CA ASN A 102 -2.20 -0.28 10.70
C ASN A 102 -1.24 0.89 10.99
N ASP A 103 0.07 0.65 11.05
CA ASP A 103 1.07 1.72 11.22
C ASP A 103 1.04 2.71 10.04
N ILE A 104 0.81 2.21 8.82
CA ILE A 104 0.62 3.06 7.64
C ILE A 104 -0.68 3.86 7.76
N ALA A 105 -1.78 3.23 8.17
CA ALA A 105 -3.09 3.86 8.36
C ALA A 105 -3.05 4.97 9.43
N GLU A 106 -2.41 4.70 10.57
CA GLU A 106 -2.16 5.66 11.63
C GLU A 106 -1.28 6.80 11.13
N TRP A 107 -0.20 6.47 10.40
CA TRP A 107 0.63 7.50 9.81
C TRP A 107 -0.17 8.43 8.90
N ILE A 108 -1.02 7.89 8.02
CA ILE A 108 -1.86 8.69 7.11
C ILE A 108 -3.06 9.34 7.81
N GLY A 109 -3.29 9.06 9.10
CA GLY A 109 -4.39 9.61 9.88
C GLY A 109 -5.77 9.12 9.43
N GLU A 110 -5.86 7.93 8.84
CA GLU A 110 -7.13 7.29 8.53
C GLU A 110 -7.57 6.45 9.74
N GLU A 111 -8.78 6.68 10.26
CA GLU A 111 -9.36 5.83 11.29
C GLU A 111 -9.70 4.47 10.70
N ILE A 112 -9.09 3.42 11.24
CA ILE A 112 -9.46 2.05 10.93
C ILE A 112 -10.68 1.74 11.79
N ALA A 113 -11.89 1.87 11.22
CA ALA A 113 -13.09 1.37 11.86
C ALA A 113 -12.91 -0.15 12.09
N GLY A 114 -12.71 -0.52 13.36
CA GLY A 114 -12.57 -1.89 13.85
C GLY A 114 -13.83 -2.71 13.64
#